data_AF-A0AAV0LB20-F1
#
_entry.id   AF-A0AAV0LB20-F1
#
_cell.length_a   1.000
_cell.length_b   1.000
_cell.length_c   1.000
_cell.angle_alpha   90.00
_cell.angle_beta   90.00
_cell.angle_gamma   90.00
#
_symmetry.space_group_name_H-M   'P 1'
#
loop_
_entity.id
_entity.type
_entity.pdbx_description
1 polymer ?
#
loop_
_entity_poly.entity_id
_entity_poly.type
_entity_poly.pdbx_seq_one_letter_code
_entity_poly.pdbx_strand_id
1 'polypeptide(L)'
;MEDRPRDPAKWNEIADIVAALSIPVIANGDVFEYGDFERIKVATGATSVMAARGALWNASIFSPVGKLDWEDVKRQYVRKVEYPMGQ
;
A
#
# COMPACT_ATOMS: atom_id res chain seq x y z
N MET A 1 -18.54 11.70 9.99
CA MET A 1 -17.64 10.53 9.89
C MET A 1 -16.72 10.58 11.09
N GLU A 2 -16.76 9.55 11.93
CA GLU A 2 -16.01 9.52 13.20
C GLU A 2 -14.55 9.04 13.01
N ASP A 3 -14.33 8.13 12.06
CA ASP A 3 -13.00 7.62 11.72
C ASP A 3 -12.18 8.65 10.90
N ARG A 4 -10.89 8.80 11.24
CA ARG A 4 -9.93 9.68 10.55
C ARG A 4 -8.67 8.92 10.17
N PRO A 5 -7.81 9.49 9.28
CA PRO A 5 -6.59 8.80 8.84
C PRO A 5 -5.56 8.47 9.93
N ARG A 6 -5.67 9.08 11.12
CA ARG A 6 -4.80 8.77 12.27
C ARG A 6 -5.29 7.59 13.11
N ASP A 7 -6.56 7.23 12.94
CA ASP A 7 -7.17 6.12 13.64
C ASP A 7 -6.82 4.82 12.87
N PRO A 8 -6.51 3.70 13.55
CA PRO A 8 -6.06 2.48 12.90
C PRO A 8 -7.08 1.93 11.88
N ALA A 9 -6.59 1.38 10.79
CA ALA A 9 -7.41 0.67 9.82
C ALA A 9 -8.06 -0.56 10.46
N LYS A 10 -9.37 -0.73 10.25
CA LYS A 10 -10.17 -1.80 10.85
C LYS A 10 -10.10 -3.08 10.00
N TRP A 11 -8.94 -3.74 10.01
CA TRP A 11 -8.71 -4.94 9.19
C TRP A 11 -9.68 -6.09 9.48
N ASN A 12 -10.17 -6.22 10.71
CA ASN A 12 -11.17 -7.24 11.04
C ASN A 12 -12.49 -7.02 10.29
N GLU A 13 -12.93 -5.77 10.11
CA GLU A 13 -14.14 -5.48 9.33
C GLU A 13 -13.93 -5.80 7.84
N ILE A 14 -12.70 -5.66 7.33
CA ILE A 14 -12.37 -6.10 5.96
C ILE A 14 -12.45 -7.63 5.86
N ALA A 15 -12.01 -8.37 6.88
CA ALA A 15 -12.13 -9.83 6.90
C ALA A 15 -13.59 -10.29 6.83
N ASP A 16 -14.49 -9.61 7.53
CA ASP A 16 -15.93 -9.91 7.48
C ASP A 16 -16.49 -9.73 6.04
N ILE A 17 -16.06 -8.67 5.35
CA ILE A 17 -16.43 -8.41 3.94
C ILE A 17 -15.87 -9.49 3.01
N VAL A 18 -14.61 -9.87 3.20
CA VAL A 18 -13.95 -10.93 2.41
C VAL A 18 -14.71 -12.26 2.56
N ALA A 19 -15.12 -12.62 3.79
CA ALA A 19 -15.87 -13.84 4.05
C ALA A 19 -17.27 -13.84 3.43
N ALA A 20 -17.88 -12.67 3.26
CA ALA A 20 -19.24 -12.53 2.74
C ALA A 20 -19.33 -12.52 1.20
N LEU A 21 -18.22 -12.24 0.50
CA LEU A 21 -18.22 -12.03 -0.95
C LEU A 21 -17.51 -13.17 -1.68
N SER A 22 -18.03 -13.53 -2.86
CA SER A 22 -17.40 -14.50 -3.76
C SER A 22 -16.47 -13.86 -4.80
N ILE A 23 -16.34 -12.53 -4.80
CA ILE A 23 -15.47 -11.79 -5.72
C ILE A 23 -14.17 -11.37 -5.01
N PRO A 24 -13.07 -11.18 -5.76
CA PRO A 24 -11.82 -10.71 -5.18
C PRO A 24 -11.98 -9.36 -4.47
N VAL A 25 -11.45 -9.26 -3.26
CA VAL A 25 -11.42 -8.02 -2.47
C VAL A 25 -9.98 -7.51 -2.41
N ILE A 26 -9.82 -6.20 -2.54
CA ILE A 26 -8.54 -5.49 -2.37
C ILE A 26 -8.61 -4.69 -1.07
N ALA A 27 -7.83 -5.08 -0.07
CA ALA A 27 -7.77 -4.34 1.20
C ALA A 27 -6.98 -3.03 1.04
N ASN A 28 -7.44 -1.95 1.68
CA ASN A 28 -6.73 -0.67 1.74
C ASN A 28 -6.77 -0.11 3.16
N GLY A 29 -5.62 0.37 3.64
CA GLY A 29 -5.48 0.97 4.97
C GLY A 29 -4.18 0.53 5.64
N ASP A 30 -3.44 1.49 6.18
CA ASP A 30 -2.20 1.28 6.95
C ASP A 30 -1.10 0.45 6.28
N VAL A 31 -0.86 0.72 5.00
CA VAL A 31 0.28 0.17 4.24
C VAL A 31 1.41 1.21 4.20
N PHE A 32 2.50 0.95 4.92
CA PHE A 32 3.64 1.84 5.06
C PHE A 32 4.99 1.20 4.79
N GLU A 33 5.12 -0.12 4.71
CA GLU A 33 6.32 -0.87 4.37
C GLU A 33 6.00 -2.20 3.67
N TYR A 34 7.01 -2.85 3.08
CA TYR A 34 6.81 -4.08 2.30
C TYR A 34 6.17 -5.21 3.12
N GLY A 35 6.49 -5.31 4.41
CA GLY A 35 5.90 -6.32 5.29
C GLY A 35 4.41 -6.11 5.57
N ASP A 36 3.88 -4.90 5.42
CA ASP A 36 2.45 -4.63 5.65
C ASP A 36 1.56 -5.38 4.66
N PHE A 37 2.00 -5.54 3.40
CA PHE A 37 1.19 -6.21 2.38
C PHE A 37 0.83 -7.63 2.79
N GLU A 38 1.81 -8.41 3.27
CA GLU A 38 1.56 -9.78 3.74
C GLU A 38 0.77 -9.79 5.06
N ARG A 39 1.11 -8.91 6.01
CA ARG A 39 0.39 -8.81 7.29
C ARG A 39 -1.09 -8.51 7.08
N ILE A 40 -1.42 -7.60 6.17
CA ILE A 40 -2.80 -7.24 5.83
C ILE A 40 -3.50 -8.38 5.08
N LYS A 41 -2.84 -9.02 4.11
CA LYS A 41 -3.42 -10.17 3.40
C LYS A 41 -3.77 -11.30 4.37
N VAL A 42 -2.87 -11.64 5.28
CA VAL A 42 -3.09 -12.68 6.30
C VAL A 42 -4.23 -12.28 7.25
N ALA A 43 -4.25 -11.04 7.73
CA ALA A 43 -5.27 -10.58 8.66
C ALA A 43 -6.68 -10.48 8.05
N THR A 44 -6.77 -10.13 6.75
CA THR A 44 -8.05 -9.86 6.08
C THR A 44 -8.55 -10.99 5.21
N GLY A 45 -7.66 -11.90 4.75
CA GLY A 45 -7.98 -12.87 3.69
C GLY A 45 -8.12 -12.24 2.29
N ALA A 46 -7.86 -10.94 2.14
CA ALA A 46 -8.00 -10.24 0.86
C ALA A 46 -7.05 -10.80 -0.21
N THR A 47 -7.48 -10.78 -1.47
CA THR A 47 -6.70 -11.27 -2.60
C THR A 47 -5.45 -10.41 -2.82
N SER A 48 -5.61 -9.09 -2.66
CA SER A 48 -4.56 -8.10 -2.87
C SER A 48 -4.67 -6.95 -1.87
N VAL A 49 -3.64 -6.12 -1.80
CA VAL A 49 -3.58 -4.94 -0.93
C VAL A 49 -3.22 -3.72 -1.76
N MET A 50 -3.94 -2.63 -1.55
CA MET A 50 -3.70 -1.33 -2.18
C MET A 50 -3.03 -0.38 -1.18
N ALA A 51 -1.97 0.29 -1.61
CA ALA A 51 -1.28 1.30 -0.82
C ALA A 51 -1.59 2.72 -1.35
N ALA A 52 -1.73 3.67 -0.43
CA ALA A 52 -1.91 5.10 -0.77
C ALA A 52 -0.84 5.96 -0.09
N ARG A 53 -1.05 6.36 1.17
CA ARG A 53 -0.16 7.28 1.90
C ARG A 53 1.29 6.78 1.98
N GLY A 54 1.52 5.50 2.26
CA GLY A 54 2.86 4.93 2.26
C GLY A 54 3.58 5.06 0.91
N ALA A 55 2.87 4.80 -0.20
CA ALA A 55 3.41 4.95 -1.54
C ALA A 55 3.68 6.41 -1.90
N LEU A 56 2.80 7.33 -1.47
CA LEU A 56 2.99 8.76 -1.65
C LEU A 56 4.24 9.27 -0.91
N TRP A 57 4.47 8.80 0.32
CA TRP A 57 5.63 9.22 1.11
C TRP A 57 6.94 8.63 0.59
N ASN A 58 6.92 7.36 0.20
CA ASN A 58 8.08 6.70 -0.37
C ASN A 58 7.63 5.54 -1.27
N ALA A 59 7.75 5.70 -2.58
CA ALA A 59 7.34 4.68 -3.55
C ALA A 59 8.08 3.34 -3.39
N SER A 60 9.22 3.31 -2.68
CA SER A 60 9.94 2.06 -2.41
C SER A 60 9.26 1.14 -1.39
N ILE A 61 8.07 1.46 -0.84
CA ILE A 61 7.31 0.50 -0.03
C ILE A 61 7.00 -0.81 -0.77
N PHE A 62 7.01 -0.80 -2.11
CA PHE A 62 6.83 -1.99 -2.94
C PHE A 62 8.12 -2.82 -3.11
N SER A 63 9.24 -2.40 -2.52
CA SER A 63 10.54 -3.06 -2.63
C SER A 63 10.68 -4.19 -1.60
N PRO A 64 10.93 -5.45 -2.02
CA PRO A 64 11.12 -6.57 -1.10
C PRO A 64 12.42 -6.47 -0.28
N VAL A 65 13.37 -5.63 -0.69
CA VAL A 65 14.64 -5.42 0.02
C VAL A 65 14.57 -4.28 1.06
N GLY A 66 13.36 -3.75 1.31
CA GLY A 66 13.12 -2.68 2.26
C GLY A 66 13.05 -1.29 1.60
N LYS A 67 12.73 -0.30 2.43
CA LYS A 67 12.63 1.11 2.00
C LYS A 67 13.99 1.62 1.59
N LEU A 68 14.03 2.25 0.42
CA LEU A 68 15.16 3.02 -0.04
C LEU A 68 15.17 4.40 0.62
N ASP A 69 16.35 5.03 0.63
CA ASP A 69 16.46 6.43 1.02
C ASP A 69 15.56 7.31 0.12
N TRP A 70 14.89 8.29 0.73
CA TRP A 70 13.94 9.15 0.02
C TRP A 70 14.62 9.96 -1.09
N GLU A 71 15.91 10.27 -0.96
CA GLU A 71 16.65 10.98 -2.01
C GLU A 71 16.81 10.15 -3.27
N ASP A 72 17.09 8.85 -3.13
CA ASP A 72 17.21 7.94 -4.28
C ASP A 72 15.88 7.83 -5.02
N VAL A 73 14.79 7.69 -4.27
CA VAL A 73 13.44 7.60 -4.82
C VAL A 73 13.03 8.91 -5.52
N LYS A 74 13.34 10.06 -4.93
CA LYS A 74 13.14 11.38 -5.54
C LYS A 74 13.91 11.53 -6.84
N ARG A 75 15.21 11.18 -6.85
CA ARG A 75 16.05 11.23 -8.07
C ARG A 75 15.44 10.40 -9.20
N GLN A 76 15.01 9.18 -8.90
CA GLN A 76 14.36 8.31 -9.88
C GLN A 76 13.02 8.87 -10.37
N TYR A 77 12.22 9.47 -9.48
CA TYR A 77 10.95 10.10 -9.84
C TYR A 77 11.16 11.27 -10.80
N VAL A 78 12.06 12.22 -10.47
CA VAL A 78 12.38 13.38 -11.33
C VAL A 78 12.86 12.92 -12.70
N ARG A 79 13.76 11.92 -12.76
CA ARG A 79 14.23 11.35 -14.03
C ARG A 79 13.09 10.87 -14.94
N LYS A 80 12.04 10.26 -14.36
CA LYS A 80 10.87 9.80 -15.14
C LYS A 80 9.99 10.94 -15.65
N VAL A 81 10.00 12.09 -14.97
CA VAL A 81 9.27 13.29 -15.39
C VAL A 81 10.03 14.02 -16.50
N GLU A 82 11.36 14.09 -16.38
CA GLU A 82 12.23 14.75 -17.38
C GLU A 82 12.42 13.92 -18.65
N TYR A 83 12.43 12.59 -18.52
CA TYR A 83 12.53 11.65 -19.64
C TYR A 83 11.33 10.70 -19.62
N PRO A 84 10.15 11.15 -20.09
CA PRO A 84 9.00 10.28 -20.21
C PRO A 84 9.37 9.12 -21.14
N MET A 85 9.26 7.89 -20.63
CA MET A 85 9.49 6.64 -21.35
C MET A 85 8.91 6.72 -22.78
N GLY A 86 9.77 6.86 -23.79
CA GLY A 86 9.34 7.12 -25.18
C GLY A 86 10.25 8.01 -26.03
N GLN A 87 11.42 8.44 -25.54
CA GLN A 87 12.57 8.81 -26.37
C GLN A 87 13.63 7.71 -26.36
#